data_AF-A0A497JDY8-F1
#
_entry.id   AF-A0A497JDY8-F1
#
_cell.length_a   1.000
_cell.length_b   1.000
_cell.length_c   1.000
_cell.angle_alpha   90.00
_cell.angle_beta   90.00
_cell.angle_gamma   90.00
#
_symmetry.space_group_name_H-M   'P 1'
#
loop_
_entity.id
_entity.type
_entity.pdbx_description
1 polymer ?
#
loop_
_entity_poly.entity_id
_entity_poly.type
_entity_poly.pdbx_seq_one_letter_code
_entity_poly.pdbx_strand_id
1 'polypeptide(L)'
;LKSIDIAKDRVKVNVKQNPFDIDLEEKKNILKEAEKEVKDKKIASTSFSYADSFTRTIYLSSEGSEIETEITRVIALAKVFAKENNKLQVAFERIGGVGGLELIQEFNVKALEAKDRAIRLLSAKSPPIGKFRVVLDPKLTGVFFHEALGHATEADHVLNNESILKNKIGKRIASPIVTVYDDPTIKNSFGFYFYDDEGVKARKKAIVEKGRLVNYLHSRETSEALNMQANGNARAQSFEHVPIPRMSNTYIAKGDFSFDEIIEDIGYGVYLLGSKGGEVDTARGVFQFSAEEGFIIRKGEIVEPIRDVALSGSTLEILKQIDAVGKDFSLHIGFCGKEGQLVPVGDGGAHIRTFATVGGINGY
;
A
#
# COMPACT_ATOMS: atom_id res chain seq x y z
N LEU A 1 1.22 -19.36 24.11
CA LEU A 1 0.88 -18.07 23.44
C LEU A 1 1.33 -16.95 24.35
N LYS A 2 1.83 -15.84 23.80
CA LYS A 2 2.16 -14.65 24.58
C LYS A 2 0.90 -14.14 25.30
N SER A 3 1.04 -13.78 26.57
CA SER A 3 -0.04 -13.15 27.33
C SER A 3 -0.34 -11.76 26.78
N ILE A 4 -1.62 -11.39 26.79
CA ILE A 4 -2.15 -10.12 26.29
C ILE A 4 -3.11 -9.54 27.31
N ASP A 5 -3.39 -8.24 27.21
CA ASP A 5 -4.40 -7.61 28.07
C ASP A 5 -5.79 -8.18 27.80
N ILE A 6 -6.49 -8.60 28.86
CA ILE A 6 -7.87 -9.08 28.77
C ILE A 6 -8.78 -7.87 28.53
N ALA A 7 -9.65 -7.96 27.53
CA ALA A 7 -10.54 -6.86 27.14
C ALA A 7 -11.99 -7.31 27.10
N LYS A 8 -12.88 -6.50 27.69
CA LYS A 8 -14.32 -6.58 27.49
C LYS A 8 -14.79 -5.28 26.84
N ASP A 9 -15.08 -5.33 25.55
CA ASP A 9 -15.27 -4.12 24.75
C ASP A 9 -16.28 -4.33 23.63
N ARG A 10 -17.03 -3.26 23.31
CA ARG A 10 -17.97 -3.24 22.17
C ARG A 10 -17.75 -1.95 21.41
N VAL A 11 -17.11 -2.06 20.25
CA VAL A 11 -16.66 -0.92 19.46
C VAL A 11 -17.21 -1.00 18.06
N LYS A 12 -17.52 0.17 17.50
CA LYS A 12 -18.01 0.29 16.13
C LYS A 12 -17.45 1.51 15.45
N VAL A 13 -17.31 1.41 14.14
CA VAL A 13 -16.95 2.55 13.29
C VAL A 13 -18.14 3.50 13.22
N ASN A 14 -17.88 4.80 13.36
CA ASN A 14 -18.90 5.81 13.10
C ASN A 14 -19.02 6.04 11.59
N VAL A 15 -20.22 5.83 11.05
CA VAL A 15 -20.51 5.88 9.62
C VAL A 15 -21.44 7.06 9.35
N LYS A 16 -21.05 8.03 8.51
CA LYS A 16 -21.88 9.22 8.25
C LYS A 16 -22.99 8.93 7.25
N GLN A 17 -22.65 8.28 6.14
CA GLN A 17 -23.59 7.87 5.09
C GLN A 17 -23.55 6.35 4.99
N ASN A 18 -24.40 5.70 5.77
CA ASN A 18 -24.45 4.24 5.81
C ASN A 18 -24.87 3.68 4.44
N PRO A 19 -24.00 2.91 3.75
CA PRO A 19 -24.33 2.40 2.43
C PRO A 19 -25.56 1.48 2.47
N PHE A 20 -25.91 0.87 3.60
CA PHE A 20 -27.08 -0.01 3.71
C PHE A 20 -28.42 0.75 3.80
N ASP A 21 -28.37 2.06 4.06
CA ASP A 21 -29.56 2.93 4.10
C ASP A 21 -29.78 3.67 2.76
N ILE A 22 -28.91 3.44 1.76
CA ILE A 22 -28.88 4.16 0.49
C ILE A 22 -29.28 3.23 -0.65
N ASP A 23 -30.19 3.70 -1.51
CA ASP A 23 -30.70 2.90 -2.62
C ASP A 23 -29.61 2.54 -3.64
N LEU A 24 -29.77 1.38 -4.26
CA LEU A 24 -28.81 0.89 -5.24
C LEU A 24 -28.68 1.81 -6.46
N GLU A 25 -29.75 2.48 -6.90
CA GLU A 25 -29.68 3.41 -8.03
C GLU A 25 -28.87 4.66 -7.68
N GLU A 26 -28.93 5.16 -6.45
CA GLU A 26 -28.11 6.28 -6.00
C GLU A 26 -26.61 5.92 -6.04
N LYS A 27 -26.26 4.73 -5.54
CA LYS A 27 -24.88 4.20 -5.63
C LYS A 27 -24.41 4.05 -7.08
N LYS A 28 -25.27 3.56 -7.97
CA LYS A 28 -24.97 3.45 -9.41
C LYS A 28 -24.78 4.81 -10.07
N ASN A 29 -25.51 5.83 -9.64
CA ASN A 29 -25.43 7.17 -10.22
C ASN A 29 -24.04 7.79 -10.00
N ILE A 30 -23.39 7.55 -8.87
CA ILE A 30 -21.99 7.95 -8.62
C ILE A 30 -21.06 7.44 -9.74
N LEU A 31 -21.21 6.17 -10.13
CA LEU A 31 -20.39 5.58 -11.19
C LEU A 31 -20.79 6.10 -12.58
N LYS A 32 -22.09 6.28 -12.84
CA LYS A 32 -22.59 6.80 -14.14
C LYS A 32 -22.16 8.26 -14.37
N GLU A 33 -22.10 9.08 -13.33
CA GLU A 33 -21.63 10.47 -13.42
C GLU A 33 -20.16 10.53 -13.77
N ALA A 34 -19.33 9.78 -13.04
CA ALA A 34 -17.91 9.63 -13.37
C ALA A 34 -17.71 9.12 -14.82
N GLU A 35 -18.53 8.17 -15.29
CA GLU A 35 -18.42 7.63 -16.65
C GLU A 35 -18.69 8.69 -17.73
N LYS A 36 -19.65 9.59 -17.48
CA LYS A 36 -19.94 10.70 -18.41
C LYS A 36 -18.74 11.64 -18.54
N GLU A 37 -18.07 11.96 -17.43
CA GLU A 37 -16.93 12.88 -17.40
C GLU A 37 -15.69 12.31 -18.09
N VAL A 38 -15.48 10.99 -18.03
CA VAL A 38 -14.30 10.39 -18.65
C VAL A 38 -14.39 10.22 -20.17
N LYS A 39 -15.55 10.47 -20.78
CA LYS A 39 -15.72 10.35 -22.24
C LYS A 39 -14.68 11.16 -22.99
N ASP A 40 -14.06 10.54 -23.97
CA ASP A 40 -13.09 11.14 -24.90
C ASP A 40 -12.99 10.25 -26.13
N LYS A 41 -12.62 10.82 -27.29
CA LYS A 41 -12.40 10.06 -28.52
C LYS A 41 -11.31 8.99 -28.40
N LYS A 42 -10.36 9.16 -27.46
CA LYS A 42 -9.29 8.21 -27.18
C LYS A 42 -9.69 7.15 -26.15
N ILE A 43 -10.81 7.30 -25.45
CA ILE A 43 -11.28 6.26 -24.50
C ILE A 43 -12.08 5.21 -25.27
N ALA A 44 -11.58 3.98 -25.26
CA ALA A 44 -12.20 2.83 -25.92
C ALA A 44 -13.27 2.17 -25.03
N SER A 45 -13.03 2.08 -23.72
CA SER A 45 -13.97 1.54 -22.75
C SER A 45 -13.61 1.94 -21.32
N THR A 46 -14.59 1.76 -20.43
CA THR A 46 -14.53 2.00 -18.99
C THR A 46 -14.99 0.76 -18.24
N SER A 47 -14.44 0.51 -17.05
CA SER A 47 -14.92 -0.52 -16.12
C SER A 47 -14.86 0.06 -14.72
N PHE A 48 -16.02 0.53 -14.25
CA PHE A 48 -16.18 1.14 -12.93
C PHE A 48 -16.94 0.18 -12.04
N SER A 49 -16.43 -0.03 -10.83
CA SER A 49 -17.03 -0.95 -9.86
C SER A 49 -17.11 -0.32 -8.48
N TYR A 50 -18.13 -0.71 -7.74
CA TYR A 50 -18.35 -0.32 -6.36
C TYR A 50 -18.66 -1.56 -5.54
N ALA A 51 -18.17 -1.60 -4.29
CA ALA A 51 -18.51 -2.61 -3.31
C ALA A 51 -18.61 -1.99 -1.91
N ASP A 52 -19.52 -2.52 -1.10
CA ASP A 52 -19.62 -2.23 0.33
C ASP A 52 -19.80 -3.51 1.15
N SER A 53 -19.48 -3.43 2.44
CA SER A 53 -19.63 -4.55 3.37
C SER A 53 -19.85 -4.03 4.79
N PHE A 54 -20.66 -4.75 5.56
CA PHE A 54 -20.76 -4.62 7.01
C PHE A 54 -20.30 -5.93 7.65
N THR A 55 -19.40 -5.84 8.63
CA THR A 55 -18.88 -6.99 9.36
C THR A 55 -19.06 -6.76 10.86
N ARG A 56 -19.68 -7.72 11.53
CA ARG A 56 -19.75 -7.81 12.98
C ARG A 56 -18.97 -9.05 13.42
N THR A 57 -17.95 -8.85 14.25
CA THR A 57 -17.08 -9.90 14.77
C THR A 57 -17.21 -9.96 16.28
N ILE A 58 -17.34 -11.17 16.84
CA ILE A 58 -17.32 -11.42 18.28
C ILE A 58 -16.15 -12.35 18.58
N TYR A 59 -15.18 -11.88 19.36
CA TYR A 59 -14.04 -12.64 19.84
C TYR A 59 -14.24 -13.00 21.32
N LEU A 60 -14.17 -14.29 21.63
CA LEU A 60 -14.26 -14.83 22.98
C LEU A 60 -13.00 -15.66 23.26
N SER A 61 -12.39 -15.48 24.43
CA SER A 61 -11.23 -16.27 24.86
C SER A 61 -11.47 -16.95 26.20
N SER A 62 -10.81 -18.09 26.42
CA SER A 62 -10.81 -18.78 27.72
C SER A 62 -10.12 -17.98 28.83
N GLU A 63 -9.29 -17.00 28.46
CA GLU A 63 -8.64 -16.05 29.37
C GLU A 63 -9.60 -14.94 29.85
N GLY A 64 -10.79 -14.82 29.23
CA GLY A 64 -11.86 -13.93 29.69
C GLY A 64 -12.13 -12.70 28.82
N SER A 65 -11.44 -12.53 27.70
CA SER A 65 -11.75 -11.47 26.74
C SER A 65 -13.10 -11.73 26.05
N GLU A 66 -13.87 -10.65 25.89
CA GLU A 66 -15.15 -10.57 25.17
C GLU A 66 -15.15 -9.28 24.36
N ILE A 67 -14.83 -9.38 23.07
CA ILE A 67 -14.67 -8.22 22.20
C ILE A 67 -15.66 -8.30 21.06
N GLU A 68 -16.42 -7.23 20.86
CA GLU A 68 -17.32 -7.08 19.73
C GLU A 68 -16.89 -5.89 18.87
N THR A 69 -16.72 -6.12 17.57
CA THR A 69 -16.35 -5.07 16.61
C THR A 69 -17.35 -5.00 15.46
N GLU A 70 -17.80 -3.80 15.12
CA GLU A 70 -18.58 -3.54 13.90
C GLU A 70 -17.83 -2.61 12.96
N ILE A 71 -17.60 -3.06 11.73
CA ILE A 71 -16.86 -2.32 10.71
C ILE A 71 -17.65 -2.31 9.39
N THR A 72 -17.88 -1.10 8.87
CA THR A 72 -18.36 -0.89 7.49
C THR A 72 -17.18 -0.52 6.60
N ARG A 73 -17.12 -1.08 5.41
CA ARG A 73 -16.14 -0.71 4.37
C ARG A 73 -16.84 -0.38 3.07
N VAL A 74 -16.29 0.57 2.35
CA VAL A 74 -16.69 0.92 0.98
C VAL A 74 -15.44 0.99 0.11
N ILE A 75 -15.57 0.61 -1.16
CA ILE A 75 -14.51 0.75 -2.16
C ILE A 75 -15.13 0.98 -3.54
N ALA A 76 -14.54 1.89 -4.30
CA ALA A 76 -14.83 2.11 -5.70
C ALA A 76 -13.53 2.08 -6.51
N LEU A 77 -13.60 1.54 -7.71
CA LEU A 77 -12.48 1.39 -8.65
C LEU A 77 -12.90 1.96 -10.00
N ALA A 78 -12.10 2.86 -10.54
CA ALA A 78 -12.20 3.33 -11.91
C ALA A 78 -11.09 2.70 -12.74
N LYS A 79 -11.42 1.93 -13.77
CA LYS A 79 -10.47 1.42 -14.77
C LYS A 79 -10.82 1.98 -16.14
N VAL A 80 -9.86 2.62 -16.79
CA VAL A 80 -10.05 3.32 -18.07
C VAL A 80 -9.10 2.77 -19.11
N PHE A 81 -9.64 2.46 -20.30
CA PHE A 81 -8.91 1.91 -21.44
C PHE A 81 -8.83 2.97 -22.55
N ALA A 82 -7.62 3.43 -22.88
CA ALA A 82 -7.37 4.39 -23.94
C ALA A 82 -6.74 3.70 -25.16
N LYS A 83 -7.15 4.08 -26.39
CA LYS A 83 -6.66 3.50 -27.64
C LYS A 83 -6.36 4.56 -28.70
N GLU A 84 -5.20 4.45 -29.35
CA GLU A 84 -4.81 5.28 -30.50
C GLU A 84 -3.79 4.53 -31.38
N ASN A 85 -3.98 4.52 -32.71
CA ASN A 85 -3.03 3.95 -33.68
C ASN A 85 -2.46 2.57 -33.29
N ASN A 86 -3.34 1.62 -32.94
CA ASN A 86 -3.04 0.26 -32.45
C ASN A 86 -2.40 0.14 -31.06
N LYS A 87 -2.13 1.24 -30.36
CA LYS A 87 -1.73 1.20 -28.94
C LYS A 87 -2.96 1.18 -28.06
N LEU A 88 -2.97 0.28 -27.08
CA LEU A 88 -3.93 0.23 -25.98
C LEU A 88 -3.17 0.52 -24.69
N GLN A 89 -3.71 1.40 -23.86
CA GLN A 89 -3.18 1.71 -22.53
C GLN A 89 -4.30 1.66 -21.51
N VAL A 90 -3.94 1.28 -20.29
CA VAL A 90 -4.88 1.08 -19.20
C VAL A 90 -4.32 1.77 -17.97
N ALA A 91 -5.18 2.51 -17.29
CA ALA A 91 -4.90 3.05 -15.97
C ALA A 91 -6.09 2.82 -15.05
N PHE A 92 -5.85 2.86 -13.75
CA PHE A 92 -6.88 2.69 -12.76
C PHE A 92 -6.62 3.52 -11.51
N GLU A 93 -7.70 3.88 -10.83
CA GLU A 93 -7.66 4.51 -9.52
C GLU A 93 -8.71 3.91 -8.59
N ARG A 94 -8.43 3.94 -7.30
CA ARG A 94 -9.28 3.39 -6.25
C ARG A 94 -9.51 4.44 -5.17
N ILE A 95 -10.71 4.43 -4.61
CA ILE A 95 -11.07 5.24 -3.44
C ILE A 95 -12.00 4.45 -2.52
N GLY A 96 -11.93 4.69 -1.23
CA GLY A 96 -12.65 3.92 -0.23
C GLY A 96 -11.92 3.86 1.09
N GLY A 97 -12.41 3.01 1.99
CA GLY A 97 -11.91 2.94 3.35
C GLY A 97 -12.89 2.26 4.29
N VAL A 98 -12.60 2.38 5.59
CA VAL A 98 -13.51 2.01 6.67
C VAL A 98 -14.42 3.20 7.00
N GLY A 99 -15.71 3.09 6.69
CA GLY A 99 -16.69 4.18 6.81
C GLY A 99 -17.85 4.03 5.83
N GLY A 100 -18.53 5.12 5.54
CA GLY A 100 -19.70 5.14 4.65
C GLY A 100 -19.42 5.69 3.26
N LEU A 101 -20.48 5.93 2.49
CA LEU A 101 -20.41 6.49 1.12
C LEU A 101 -19.71 7.86 1.06
N GLU A 102 -19.58 8.57 2.18
CA GLU A 102 -18.78 9.80 2.25
C GLU A 102 -17.33 9.61 1.77
N LEU A 103 -16.80 8.38 1.85
CA LEU A 103 -15.42 8.07 1.45
C LEU A 103 -15.23 7.89 -0.05
N ILE A 104 -16.30 7.89 -0.86
CA ILE A 104 -16.21 7.72 -2.31
C ILE A 104 -16.76 8.92 -3.10
N GLN A 105 -17.03 10.04 -2.44
CA GLN A 105 -17.61 11.23 -3.08
C GLN A 105 -16.72 11.81 -4.19
N GLU A 106 -15.40 11.63 -4.09
CA GLU A 106 -14.43 12.08 -5.09
C GLU A 106 -14.13 11.01 -6.17
N PHE A 107 -15.02 10.03 -6.35
CA PHE A 107 -14.81 8.97 -7.34
C PHE A 107 -14.66 9.51 -8.77
N ASN A 108 -15.36 10.59 -9.11
CA ASN A 108 -15.23 11.24 -10.41
C ASN A 108 -13.82 11.81 -10.64
N VAL A 109 -13.21 12.42 -9.62
CA VAL A 109 -11.81 12.89 -9.67
C VAL A 109 -10.87 11.72 -9.94
N LYS A 110 -11.06 10.60 -9.25
CA LYS A 110 -10.27 9.37 -9.49
C LYS A 110 -10.46 8.79 -10.88
N ALA A 111 -11.67 8.85 -11.42
CA ALA A 111 -11.94 8.42 -12.79
C ALA A 111 -11.23 9.33 -13.82
N LEU A 112 -11.20 10.64 -13.59
CA LEU A 112 -10.46 11.60 -14.42
C LEU A 112 -8.94 11.40 -14.34
N GLU A 113 -8.39 11.19 -13.14
CA GLU A 113 -6.97 10.85 -12.96
C GLU A 113 -6.59 9.59 -13.77
N ALA A 114 -7.42 8.55 -13.72
CA ALA A 114 -7.21 7.32 -14.51
C ALA A 114 -7.32 7.59 -16.01
N LYS A 115 -8.27 8.41 -16.47
CA LYS A 115 -8.37 8.82 -17.88
C LYS A 115 -7.10 9.54 -18.34
N ASP A 116 -6.67 10.56 -17.61
CA ASP A 116 -5.54 11.40 -17.98
C ASP A 116 -4.25 10.58 -18.07
N ARG A 117 -4.04 9.66 -17.12
CA ARG A 117 -2.93 8.70 -17.18
C ARG A 117 -3.03 7.80 -18.40
N ALA A 118 -4.17 7.16 -18.63
CA ALA A 118 -4.35 6.25 -19.77
C ALA A 118 -4.06 6.94 -21.12
N ILE A 119 -4.52 8.19 -21.27
CA ILE A 119 -4.27 8.99 -22.47
C ILE A 119 -2.80 9.37 -22.59
N ARG A 120 -2.16 9.85 -21.52
CA ARG A 120 -0.74 10.24 -21.52
C ARG A 120 0.18 9.07 -21.88
N LEU A 121 -0.14 7.87 -21.43
CA LEU A 121 0.65 6.68 -21.74
C LEU A 121 0.62 6.30 -23.24
N LEU A 122 -0.37 6.72 -24.03
CA LEU A 122 -0.41 6.41 -25.48
C LEU A 122 0.80 6.97 -26.25
N SER A 123 1.30 8.13 -25.83
CA SER A 123 2.46 8.82 -26.41
C SER A 123 3.76 8.61 -25.62
N ALA A 124 3.72 7.95 -24.47
CA ALA A 124 4.89 7.72 -23.63
C ALA A 124 5.94 6.81 -24.29
N LYS A 125 7.22 7.14 -24.04
CA LYS A 125 8.39 6.46 -24.59
C LYS A 125 8.77 5.22 -23.77
N SER A 126 9.65 4.40 -24.32
CA SER A 126 10.29 3.31 -23.56
C SER A 126 11.23 3.88 -22.49
N PRO A 127 11.40 3.18 -21.36
CA PRO A 127 12.28 3.62 -20.29
C PRO A 127 13.76 3.46 -20.67
N PRO A 128 14.66 4.21 -20.01
CA PRO A 128 16.08 3.94 -20.10
C PRO A 128 16.40 2.64 -19.36
N ILE A 129 17.53 2.00 -19.71
CA ILE A 129 17.99 0.75 -19.11
C ILE A 129 19.27 1.02 -18.31
N GLY A 130 19.31 0.55 -17.06
CA GLY A 130 20.49 0.66 -16.21
C GLY A 130 20.15 1.09 -14.78
N LYS A 131 21.18 1.52 -14.04
CA LYS A 131 21.04 2.00 -12.66
C LYS A 131 20.91 3.51 -12.64
N PHE A 132 19.84 4.04 -12.04
CA PHE A 132 19.56 5.47 -12.02
C PHE A 132 19.24 5.95 -10.60
N ARG A 133 19.32 7.28 -10.40
CA ARG A 133 18.55 7.93 -9.34
C ARG A 133 17.08 7.80 -9.67
N VAL A 134 16.30 7.34 -8.70
CA VAL A 134 14.87 7.10 -8.85
C VAL A 134 14.15 7.85 -7.74
N VAL A 135 13.13 8.60 -8.14
CA VAL A 135 12.14 9.17 -7.22
C VAL A 135 10.89 8.30 -7.32
N LEU A 136 10.38 7.85 -6.19
CA LEU A 136 9.13 7.09 -6.11
C LEU A 136 8.04 8.00 -5.57
N ASP A 137 6.87 7.99 -6.21
CA ASP A 137 5.67 8.62 -5.66
C ASP A 137 5.18 7.87 -4.41
N PRO A 138 4.26 8.45 -3.62
CA PRO A 138 3.70 7.81 -2.44
C PRO A 138 3.10 6.42 -2.70
N LYS A 139 2.50 6.20 -3.87
CA LYS A 139 1.85 4.93 -4.21
C LYS A 139 2.87 3.83 -4.45
N LEU A 140 3.90 4.07 -5.27
CA LEU A 140 4.97 3.10 -5.50
C LEU A 140 5.90 2.95 -4.29
N THR A 141 6.09 4.02 -3.51
CA THR A 141 6.75 3.97 -2.20
C THR A 141 6.01 3.03 -1.26
N GLY A 142 4.68 3.15 -1.18
CA GLY A 142 3.83 2.27 -0.40
C GLY A 142 4.03 0.81 -0.76
N VAL A 143 3.92 0.48 -2.04
CA VAL A 143 4.16 -0.88 -2.55
C VAL A 143 5.56 -1.38 -2.19
N PHE A 144 6.60 -0.54 -2.35
CA PHE A 144 7.95 -0.94 -1.96
C PHE A 144 8.04 -1.30 -0.47
N PHE A 145 7.49 -0.47 0.42
CA PHE A 145 7.49 -0.76 1.84
C PHE A 145 6.57 -1.91 2.24
N HIS A 146 5.48 -2.16 1.52
CA HIS A 146 4.58 -3.29 1.73
C HIS A 146 5.24 -4.62 1.34
N GLU A 147 5.66 -4.71 0.09
CA GLU A 147 6.16 -5.95 -0.52
C GLU A 147 7.59 -6.25 -0.08
N ALA A 148 8.50 -5.28 -0.26
CA ALA A 148 9.94 -5.51 -0.09
C ALA A 148 10.37 -5.52 1.39
N LEU A 149 9.71 -4.75 2.24
CA LEU A 149 10.01 -4.68 3.68
C LEU A 149 8.93 -5.33 4.55
N GLY A 150 7.66 -5.00 4.32
CA GLY A 150 6.54 -5.34 5.19
C GLY A 150 6.37 -6.84 5.38
N HIS A 151 6.22 -7.60 4.29
CA HIS A 151 6.18 -9.07 4.35
C HIS A 151 7.45 -9.67 4.98
N ALA A 152 8.63 -9.14 4.68
CA ALA A 152 9.87 -9.59 5.33
C ALA A 152 9.89 -9.34 6.84
N THR A 153 9.01 -8.47 7.37
CA THR A 153 8.87 -8.21 8.81
C THR A 153 7.76 -9.02 9.47
N GLU A 154 6.97 -9.78 8.73
CA GLU A 154 5.99 -10.71 9.31
C GLU A 154 6.75 -11.87 9.99
N ALA A 155 6.47 -12.09 11.28
CA ALA A 155 7.32 -12.88 12.15
C ALA A 155 7.35 -14.39 11.83
N ASP A 156 6.30 -14.90 11.18
CA ASP A 156 6.23 -16.25 10.66
C ASP A 156 7.25 -16.48 9.54
N HIS A 157 7.37 -15.57 8.56
CA HIS A 157 8.45 -15.64 7.56
C HIS A 157 9.84 -15.60 8.21
N VAL A 158 10.00 -14.82 9.28
CA VAL A 158 11.27 -14.78 10.03
C VAL A 158 11.59 -16.12 10.71
N LEU A 159 10.60 -16.74 11.34
CA LEU A 159 10.75 -18.05 11.99
C LEU A 159 11.04 -19.16 10.97
N ASN A 160 10.37 -19.12 9.81
CA ASN A 160 10.48 -20.11 8.75
C ASN A 160 11.77 -19.99 7.90
N ASN A 161 12.64 -19.01 8.17
CA ASN A 161 13.82 -18.68 7.37
C ASN A 161 13.49 -18.12 5.96
N GLU A 162 12.32 -17.53 5.81
CA GLU A 162 11.83 -16.94 4.56
C GLU A 162 12.01 -15.42 4.54
N SER A 163 12.78 -14.87 5.49
CA SER A 163 13.03 -13.44 5.60
C SER A 163 14.52 -13.13 5.71
N ILE A 164 14.96 -12.22 4.84
CA ILE A 164 16.28 -11.58 4.87
C ILE A 164 16.51 -10.80 6.16
N LEU A 165 15.48 -10.52 6.96
CA LEU A 165 15.55 -9.76 8.20
C LEU A 165 15.82 -10.62 9.44
N LYS A 166 15.88 -11.95 9.30
CA LYS A 166 16.20 -12.84 10.42
C LYS A 166 17.46 -12.39 11.16
N ASN A 167 17.38 -12.37 12.49
CA ASN A 167 18.45 -11.93 13.39
C ASN A 167 18.95 -10.49 13.13
N LYS A 168 18.08 -9.58 12.64
CA LYS A 168 18.41 -8.17 12.41
C LYS A 168 17.73 -7.17 13.35
N ILE A 169 16.94 -7.62 14.33
CA ILE A 169 16.42 -6.72 15.38
C ILE A 169 17.58 -5.93 16.02
N GLY A 170 17.38 -4.62 16.17
CA GLY A 170 18.38 -3.66 16.65
C GLY A 170 19.43 -3.23 15.61
N LYS A 171 19.57 -3.95 14.48
CA LYS A 171 20.55 -3.64 13.43
C LYS A 171 20.06 -2.52 12.51
N ARG A 172 20.99 -1.75 11.97
CA ARG A 172 20.72 -0.76 10.94
C ARG A 172 20.51 -1.45 9.60
N ILE A 173 19.30 -1.38 9.07
CA ILE A 173 18.91 -1.98 7.80
C ILE A 173 18.60 -0.94 6.70
N ALA A 174 18.39 0.32 7.09
CA ALA A 174 18.06 1.42 6.20
C ALA A 174 18.85 2.69 6.57
N SER A 175 18.74 3.72 5.71
CA SER A 175 19.27 5.06 5.95
C SER A 175 18.71 5.66 7.26
N PRO A 176 19.48 6.48 8.00
CA PRO A 176 19.00 7.07 9.26
C PRO A 176 17.74 7.94 9.15
N ILE A 177 17.43 8.45 7.95
CA ILE A 177 16.23 9.26 7.70
C ILE A 177 14.97 8.40 7.49
N VAL A 178 15.11 7.07 7.41
CA VAL A 178 13.99 6.15 7.17
C VAL A 178 13.38 5.72 8.49
N THR A 179 12.08 5.99 8.64
CA THR A 179 11.24 5.45 9.71
C THR A 179 9.97 4.89 9.08
N VAL A 180 9.62 3.65 9.41
CA VAL A 180 8.49 2.92 8.81
C VAL A 180 7.57 2.45 9.92
N TYR A 181 6.28 2.65 9.73
CA TYR A 181 5.24 2.24 10.66
C TYR A 181 4.29 1.24 10.02
N ASP A 182 3.66 0.44 10.87
CA ASP A 182 2.40 -0.22 10.56
C ASP A 182 1.34 0.26 11.56
N ASP A 183 0.22 0.78 11.09
CA ASP A 183 -0.74 1.49 11.95
C ASP A 183 -2.22 1.19 11.62
N PRO A 184 -2.87 0.26 12.33
CA PRO A 184 -4.28 -0.07 12.14
C PRO A 184 -5.22 1.00 12.69
N THR A 185 -4.71 2.06 13.33
CA THR A 185 -5.54 3.06 14.02
C THR A 185 -5.80 4.30 13.18
N ILE A 186 -5.26 4.37 11.94
CA ILE A 186 -5.53 5.47 11.02
C ILE A 186 -7.00 5.49 10.66
N LYS A 187 -7.71 6.52 11.13
CA LYS A 187 -9.13 6.72 10.89
C LYS A 187 -9.45 6.65 9.39
N ASN A 188 -10.51 5.91 9.07
CA ASN A 188 -11.02 5.69 7.72
C ASN A 188 -10.08 4.97 6.75
N SER A 189 -8.85 4.62 7.16
CA SER A 189 -7.96 3.81 6.31
C SER A 189 -8.56 2.43 6.04
N PHE A 190 -8.18 1.82 4.92
CA PHE A 190 -8.74 0.54 4.53
C PHE A 190 -8.25 -0.62 5.41
N GLY A 191 -7.00 -0.53 5.89
CA GLY A 191 -6.40 -1.44 6.87
C GLY A 191 -6.78 -1.17 8.33
N PHE A 192 -7.79 -0.33 8.60
CA PHE A 192 -8.22 -0.02 9.98
C PHE A 192 -8.91 -1.20 10.66
N TYR A 193 -8.62 -1.39 11.95
CA TYR A 193 -9.33 -2.27 12.88
C TYR A 193 -9.05 -1.88 14.34
N PHE A 194 -9.92 -2.30 15.26
CA PHE A 194 -9.81 -2.01 16.70
C PHE A 194 -8.97 -3.03 17.48
N TYR A 195 -9.13 -4.30 17.10
CA TYR A 195 -8.43 -5.45 17.67
C TYR A 195 -8.06 -6.37 16.49
N ASP A 196 -6.94 -7.08 16.62
CA ASP A 196 -6.63 -8.15 15.69
C ASP A 196 -7.46 -9.41 16.01
N ASP A 197 -7.35 -10.45 15.19
CA ASP A 197 -8.19 -11.65 15.28
C ASP A 197 -7.76 -12.61 16.42
N GLU A 198 -6.76 -12.22 17.22
CA GLU A 198 -6.38 -12.87 18.48
C GLU A 198 -6.73 -12.02 19.71
N GLY A 199 -7.49 -10.94 19.52
CA GLY A 199 -7.98 -10.06 20.60
C GLY A 199 -6.95 -9.03 21.08
N VAL A 200 -5.86 -8.82 20.35
CA VAL A 200 -4.82 -7.82 20.71
C VAL A 200 -5.24 -6.44 20.23
N LYS A 201 -5.25 -5.47 21.15
CA LYS A 201 -5.66 -4.10 20.82
C LYS A 201 -4.74 -3.47 19.77
N ALA A 202 -5.36 -2.91 18.75
CA ALA A 202 -4.71 -2.24 17.64
C ALA A 202 -3.93 -1.00 18.12
N ARG A 203 -2.68 -0.85 17.67
CA ARG A 203 -1.84 0.31 17.96
C ARG A 203 -0.88 0.61 16.82
N LYS A 204 -0.45 1.87 16.70
CA LYS A 204 0.69 2.26 15.87
C LYS A 204 1.97 1.63 16.41
N LYS A 205 2.82 1.10 15.53
CA LYS A 205 4.14 0.57 15.87
C LYS A 205 5.15 0.90 14.79
N ALA A 206 6.37 1.22 15.23
CA ALA A 206 7.51 1.34 14.35
C ALA A 206 8.02 -0.07 14.00
N ILE A 207 8.19 -0.33 12.71
CA ILE A 207 8.94 -1.50 12.20
C ILE A 207 10.41 -1.11 12.10
N VAL A 208 10.68 0.03 11.46
CA VAL A 208 12.00 0.64 11.33
C VAL A 208 11.97 2.01 11.99
N GLU A 209 12.93 2.28 12.87
CA GLU A 209 13.09 3.60 13.49
C GLU A 209 14.49 4.14 13.20
N LYS A 210 14.54 5.29 12.52
CA LYS A 210 15.79 5.97 12.13
C LYS A 210 16.82 5.00 11.52
N GLY A 211 16.35 4.16 10.60
CA GLY A 211 17.12 3.16 9.88
C GLY A 211 17.37 1.84 10.61
N ARG A 212 16.95 1.68 11.87
CA ARG A 212 17.13 0.44 12.64
C ARG A 212 15.85 -0.38 12.65
N LEU A 213 15.97 -1.69 12.44
CA LEU A 213 14.85 -2.62 12.61
C LEU A 213 14.55 -2.77 14.09
N VAL A 214 13.34 -2.42 14.53
CA VAL A 214 12.96 -2.41 15.95
C VAL A 214 11.83 -3.38 16.28
N ASN A 215 10.99 -3.77 15.31
CA ASN A 215 9.95 -4.78 15.51
C ASN A 215 9.77 -5.68 14.28
N TYR A 216 9.20 -6.85 14.53
CA TYR A 216 8.47 -7.63 13.54
C TYR A 216 6.96 -7.46 13.77
N LEU A 217 6.15 -7.87 12.81
CA LEU A 217 4.69 -7.97 12.95
C LEU A 217 4.37 -9.36 13.49
N HIS A 218 3.60 -9.43 14.58
CA HIS A 218 3.46 -10.66 15.35
C HIS A 218 2.00 -11.08 15.57
N SER A 219 1.83 -12.40 15.62
CA SER A 219 0.79 -13.07 16.39
C SER A 219 1.24 -13.35 17.82
N ARG A 220 0.34 -13.79 18.69
CA ARG A 220 0.64 -14.23 20.06
C ARG A 220 1.59 -15.42 20.07
N GLU A 221 1.48 -16.33 19.10
CA GLU A 221 2.39 -17.48 18.96
C GLU A 221 3.80 -17.03 18.58
N THR A 222 3.93 -16.27 17.50
CA THR A 222 5.24 -15.80 17.01
C THR A 222 5.92 -14.84 17.99
N SER A 223 5.15 -14.07 18.75
CA SER A 223 5.64 -13.26 19.87
C SER A 223 6.29 -14.11 20.96
N GLU A 224 5.67 -15.23 21.31
CA GLU A 224 6.21 -16.15 22.32
C GLU A 224 7.51 -16.77 21.81
N ALA A 225 7.50 -17.28 20.58
CA ALA A 225 8.65 -17.94 19.96
C ALA A 225 9.89 -17.02 19.81
N LEU A 226 9.67 -15.72 19.56
CA LEU A 226 10.74 -14.73 19.42
C LEU A 226 11.01 -13.92 20.69
N ASN A 227 10.34 -14.24 21.80
CA ASN A 227 10.39 -13.49 23.05
C ASN A 227 10.14 -11.97 22.88
N MET A 228 9.15 -11.63 22.05
CA MET A 228 8.70 -10.26 21.78
C MET A 228 7.27 -10.04 22.28
N GLN A 229 6.76 -8.82 22.17
CA GLN A 229 5.37 -8.50 22.52
C GLN A 229 4.45 -8.70 21.32
N ALA A 230 3.24 -9.19 21.57
CA ALA A 230 2.17 -9.15 20.58
C ALA A 230 1.82 -7.70 20.27
N ASN A 231 1.54 -7.40 19.00
CA ASN A 231 1.42 -6.02 18.53
C ASN A 231 0.21 -5.75 17.62
N GLY A 232 -0.78 -6.64 17.66
CA GLY A 232 -2.05 -6.42 16.98
C GLY A 232 -1.96 -6.68 15.48
N ASN A 233 -1.25 -7.73 15.06
CA ASN A 233 -1.02 -8.07 13.66
C ASN A 233 -1.44 -9.50 13.31
N ALA A 234 -2.06 -10.27 14.21
CA ALA A 234 -2.64 -11.55 13.83
C ALA A 234 -3.97 -11.33 13.12
N ARG A 235 -4.00 -11.51 11.79
CA ARG A 235 -5.21 -11.26 11.00
C ARG A 235 -5.62 -12.50 10.21
N ALA A 236 -6.92 -12.71 10.11
CA ALA A 236 -7.58 -13.73 9.32
C ALA A 236 -8.52 -13.08 8.30
N GLN A 237 -8.76 -13.75 7.18
CA GLN A 237 -9.77 -13.32 6.20
C GLN A 237 -11.19 -13.46 6.76
N SER A 238 -11.47 -14.54 7.49
CA SER A 238 -12.78 -14.85 8.08
C SER A 238 -12.62 -15.83 9.26
N PHE A 239 -13.72 -16.15 9.92
CA PHE A 239 -13.78 -17.15 11.00
C PHE A 239 -13.35 -18.56 10.57
N GLU A 240 -13.30 -18.84 9.26
CA GLU A 240 -12.89 -20.14 8.70
C GLU A 240 -11.36 -20.26 8.56
N HIS A 241 -10.62 -19.18 8.85
CA HIS A 241 -9.19 -19.11 8.63
C HIS A 241 -8.43 -18.88 9.94
N VAL A 242 -7.22 -19.43 10.02
CA VAL A 242 -6.32 -19.22 11.15
C VAL A 242 -5.70 -17.82 11.04
N PRO A 243 -5.70 -17.01 12.12
CA PRO A 243 -4.97 -15.75 12.15
C PRO A 243 -3.47 -15.95 11.98
N ILE A 244 -2.86 -15.17 11.08
CA ILE A 244 -1.41 -15.19 10.84
C ILE A 244 -0.85 -13.76 10.97
N PRO A 245 0.46 -13.56 11.19
CA PRO A 245 1.07 -12.23 11.14
C PRO A 245 0.83 -11.54 9.79
N ARG A 246 0.15 -10.38 9.82
CA ARG A 246 -0.24 -9.57 8.66
C ARG A 246 -0.06 -8.08 8.91
N MET A 247 0.25 -7.34 7.85
CA MET A 247 0.22 -5.88 7.83
C MET A 247 -1.19 -5.28 8.00
N SER A 248 -1.24 -4.00 8.36
CA SER A 248 -2.44 -3.17 8.44
C SER A 248 -2.35 -1.99 7.47
N ASN A 249 -1.86 -0.84 7.91
CA ASN A 249 -1.47 0.29 7.08
C ASN A 249 0.03 0.50 7.21
N THR A 250 0.82 0.04 6.23
CA THR A 250 2.29 0.08 6.27
C THR A 250 2.81 1.26 5.45
N TYR A 251 3.57 2.16 6.07
CA TYR A 251 4.03 3.39 5.40
C TYR A 251 5.34 3.92 5.94
N ILE A 252 6.09 4.64 5.09
CA ILE A 252 7.21 5.48 5.53
C ILE A 252 6.69 6.80 6.12
N ALA A 253 7.29 7.23 7.22
CA ALA A 253 7.03 8.53 7.83
C ALA A 253 7.39 9.69 6.90
N LYS A 254 6.78 10.86 7.14
CA LYS A 254 7.18 12.11 6.51
C LYS A 254 8.64 12.44 6.85
N GLY A 255 9.36 12.94 5.86
CA GLY A 255 10.63 13.64 6.02
C GLY A 255 10.45 15.14 5.87
N ASP A 256 11.53 15.80 5.46
CA ASP A 256 11.62 17.27 5.47
C ASP A 256 11.65 17.88 4.06
N PHE A 257 11.87 17.08 3.02
CA PHE A 257 12.08 17.58 1.66
C PHE A 257 10.73 17.90 0.97
N SER A 258 10.68 19.01 0.25
CA SER A 258 9.67 19.24 -0.79
C SER A 258 9.98 18.40 -2.03
N PHE A 259 8.98 18.23 -2.90
CA PHE A 259 9.18 17.51 -4.16
C PHE A 259 10.27 18.16 -5.03
N ASP A 260 10.33 19.49 -5.07
CA ASP A 260 11.34 20.23 -5.84
C ASP A 260 12.75 19.96 -5.31
N GLU A 261 12.95 19.98 -3.98
CA GLU A 261 14.23 19.63 -3.34
C GLU A 261 14.62 18.16 -3.56
N ILE A 262 13.64 17.26 -3.73
CA ILE A 262 13.92 15.85 -4.05
C ILE A 262 14.53 15.71 -5.46
N ILE A 263 14.06 16.50 -6.43
CA ILE A 263 14.46 16.35 -7.83
C ILE A 263 15.61 17.27 -8.26
N GLU A 264 15.80 18.43 -7.61
CA GLU A 264 16.63 19.54 -8.11
C GLU A 264 18.08 19.16 -8.48
N ASP A 265 18.72 18.28 -7.71
CA ASP A 265 20.12 17.88 -7.91
C ASP A 265 20.26 16.64 -8.82
N ILE A 266 19.16 16.13 -9.38
CA ILE A 266 19.17 14.98 -10.28
C ILE A 266 19.55 15.45 -11.69
N GLY A 267 20.81 15.19 -12.06
CA GLY A 267 21.30 15.44 -13.43
C GLY A 267 20.57 14.59 -14.49
N TYR A 268 20.44 13.29 -14.26
CA TYR A 268 19.64 12.36 -15.06
C TYR A 268 19.08 11.25 -14.16
N GLY A 269 17.77 11.05 -14.20
CA GLY A 269 17.09 10.04 -13.39
C GLY A 269 15.68 9.76 -13.87
N VAL A 270 14.90 9.06 -13.07
CA VAL A 270 13.48 8.80 -13.36
C VAL A 270 12.60 9.08 -12.14
N TYR A 271 11.40 9.58 -12.41
CA TYR A 271 10.32 9.68 -11.44
C TYR A 271 9.28 8.62 -11.78
N LEU A 272 8.99 7.70 -10.86
CA LEU A 272 8.09 6.56 -11.09
C LEU A 272 6.87 6.67 -10.19
N LEU A 273 5.69 6.50 -10.80
CA LEU A 273 4.40 6.70 -10.17
C LEU A 273 3.54 5.45 -10.24
N GLY A 274 2.91 5.11 -9.11
CA GLY A 274 1.98 3.99 -8.99
C GLY A 274 2.61 2.63 -9.24
N SER A 275 1.82 1.57 -9.01
CA SER A 275 2.27 0.19 -9.18
C SER A 275 1.22 -0.66 -9.91
N LYS A 276 1.66 -1.30 -10.99
CA LYS A 276 0.93 -2.38 -11.68
C LYS A 276 1.11 -3.74 -10.99
N GLY A 277 1.75 -3.76 -9.81
CA GLY A 277 2.15 -4.95 -9.09
C GLY A 277 3.60 -5.36 -9.38
N GLY A 278 3.97 -6.53 -8.88
CA GLY A 278 5.27 -7.15 -9.11
C GLY A 278 5.51 -8.31 -8.17
N GLU A 279 6.78 -8.70 -8.03
CA GLU A 279 7.19 -9.88 -7.28
C GLU A 279 8.28 -9.52 -6.28
N VAL A 280 8.28 -10.21 -5.14
CA VAL A 280 9.29 -10.10 -4.10
C VAL A 280 9.69 -11.49 -3.63
N ASP A 281 10.99 -11.69 -3.46
CA ASP A 281 11.55 -12.81 -2.70
C ASP A 281 12.08 -12.24 -1.38
N THR A 282 11.30 -12.41 -0.31
CA THR A 282 11.64 -11.91 1.02
C THR A 282 12.84 -12.61 1.64
N ALA A 283 13.11 -13.86 1.24
CA ALA A 283 14.21 -14.65 1.78
C ALA A 283 15.55 -14.14 1.23
N ARG A 284 15.61 -13.87 -0.07
CA ARG A 284 16.79 -13.29 -0.74
C ARG A 284 16.84 -11.77 -0.63
N GLY A 285 15.71 -11.11 -0.38
CA GLY A 285 15.60 -9.65 -0.30
C GLY A 285 15.80 -9.00 -1.67
N VAL A 286 15.16 -9.55 -2.71
CA VAL A 286 15.13 -9.00 -4.08
C VAL A 286 13.69 -8.81 -4.54
N PHE A 287 13.47 -7.81 -5.38
CA PHE A 287 12.13 -7.52 -5.89
C PHE A 287 12.19 -6.98 -7.32
N GLN A 288 11.04 -7.05 -7.99
CA GLN A 288 10.78 -6.34 -9.24
C GLN A 288 9.34 -5.82 -9.24
N PHE A 289 9.16 -4.52 -9.39
CA PHE A 289 7.85 -3.87 -9.53
C PHE A 289 7.71 -3.21 -10.89
N SER A 290 6.46 -3.07 -11.34
CA SER A 290 6.12 -2.36 -12.56
C SER A 290 5.41 -1.05 -12.22
N ALA A 291 5.94 0.09 -12.66
CA ALA A 291 5.28 1.37 -12.42
C ALA A 291 4.04 1.54 -13.31
N GLU A 292 3.05 2.29 -12.84
CA GLU A 292 1.88 2.65 -13.65
C GLU A 292 2.26 3.66 -14.74
N GLU A 293 3.10 4.62 -14.36
CA GLU A 293 3.60 5.71 -15.18
C GLU A 293 5.00 6.11 -14.70
N GLY A 294 5.81 6.69 -15.58
CA GLY A 294 7.05 7.31 -15.16
C GLY A 294 7.41 8.51 -16.01
N PHE A 295 8.43 9.23 -15.58
CA PHE A 295 8.99 10.37 -16.29
C PHE A 295 10.51 10.37 -16.22
N ILE A 296 11.16 10.88 -17.25
CA ILE A 296 12.59 11.21 -17.18
C ILE A 296 12.75 12.51 -16.38
N ILE A 297 13.75 12.53 -15.50
CA ILE A 297 14.24 13.74 -14.85
C ILE A 297 15.55 14.16 -15.54
N ARG A 298 15.66 15.41 -15.99
CA ARG A 298 16.91 15.99 -16.50
C ARG A 298 17.16 17.34 -15.83
N LYS A 299 18.33 17.49 -15.22
CA LYS A 299 18.74 18.74 -14.53
C LYS A 299 17.67 19.28 -13.58
N GLY A 300 17.07 18.39 -12.80
CA GLY A 300 16.01 18.74 -11.84
C GLY A 300 14.61 18.98 -12.43
N GLU A 301 14.39 18.73 -13.73
CA GLU A 301 13.08 18.94 -14.36
C GLU A 301 12.47 17.63 -14.86
N ILE A 302 11.15 17.48 -14.71
CA ILE A 302 10.34 16.41 -15.31
C ILE A 302 10.18 16.72 -16.80
N VAL A 303 10.69 15.87 -17.68
CA VAL A 303 10.73 16.18 -19.12
C VAL A 303 9.82 15.30 -19.98
N GLU A 304 9.97 13.99 -19.93
CA GLU A 304 9.36 13.07 -20.91
C GLU A 304 8.64 11.93 -20.20
N PRO A 305 7.36 11.64 -20.52
CA PRO A 305 6.68 10.48 -19.98
C PRO A 305 7.27 9.20 -20.57
N ILE A 306 7.48 8.23 -19.70
CA ILE A 306 7.87 6.86 -20.01
C ILE A 306 6.80 5.89 -19.50
N ARG A 307 6.67 4.76 -20.18
CA ARG A 307 5.71 3.70 -19.81
C ARG A 307 6.42 2.36 -19.75
N ASP A 308 5.70 1.37 -19.20
CA ASP A 308 6.16 0.00 -19.11
C ASP A 308 7.53 -0.10 -18.43
N VAL A 309 7.64 0.62 -17.30
CA VAL A 309 8.88 0.73 -16.52
C VAL A 309 8.89 -0.32 -15.43
N ALA A 310 9.93 -1.17 -15.45
CA ALA A 310 10.25 -2.08 -14.38
C ALA A 310 11.32 -1.45 -13.46
N LEU A 311 11.14 -1.63 -12.16
CA LEU A 311 12.04 -1.22 -11.09
C LEU A 311 12.47 -2.47 -10.33
N SER A 312 13.76 -2.73 -10.19
CA SER A 312 14.26 -3.89 -9.45
C SER A 312 15.52 -3.58 -8.64
N GLY A 313 15.78 -4.42 -7.64
CA GLY A 313 16.98 -4.31 -6.83
C GLY A 313 16.95 -5.17 -5.57
N SER A 314 17.98 -5.01 -4.75
CA SER A 314 18.02 -5.59 -3.40
C SER A 314 17.32 -4.66 -2.40
N THR A 315 16.37 -5.19 -1.64
CA THR A 315 15.62 -4.45 -0.61
C THR A 315 16.56 -3.69 0.33
N LEU A 316 17.56 -4.36 0.90
CA LEU A 316 18.44 -3.76 1.90
C LEU A 316 19.39 -2.72 1.31
N GLU A 317 19.76 -2.86 0.03
CA GLU A 317 20.58 -1.84 -0.64
C GLU A 317 19.77 -0.57 -0.87
N ILE A 318 18.56 -0.71 -1.42
CA ILE A 318 17.68 0.43 -1.69
C ILE A 318 17.35 1.16 -0.40
N LEU A 319 16.97 0.45 0.66
CA LEU A 319 16.67 1.03 1.97
C LEU A 319 17.83 1.86 2.53
N LYS A 320 19.08 1.41 2.32
CA LYS A 320 20.29 2.14 2.75
C LYS A 320 20.62 3.32 1.86
N GLN A 321 20.19 3.29 0.60
CA GLN A 321 20.44 4.33 -0.40
C GLN A 321 19.36 5.42 -0.43
N ILE A 322 18.32 5.31 0.40
CA ILE A 322 17.35 6.40 0.56
C ILE A 322 18.05 7.62 1.16
N ASP A 323 18.11 8.71 0.38
CA ASP A 323 18.80 9.94 0.73
C ASP A 323 17.89 11.17 0.79
N ALA A 324 16.63 11.06 0.36
CA ALA A 324 15.59 12.06 0.58
C ALA A 324 14.23 11.41 0.85
N VAL A 325 13.46 12.01 1.76
CA VAL A 325 12.08 11.63 2.10
C VAL A 325 11.23 12.90 2.13
N GLY A 326 10.11 12.87 1.43
CA GLY A 326 9.21 14.00 1.26
C GLY A 326 8.44 14.37 2.52
N LYS A 327 8.01 15.63 2.61
CA LYS A 327 7.09 16.14 3.64
C LYS A 327 5.62 15.86 3.35
N ASP A 328 5.32 15.39 2.14
CA ASP A 328 4.01 14.97 1.70
C ASP A 328 3.62 13.62 2.31
N PHE A 329 2.35 13.25 2.23
CA PHE A 329 1.89 11.96 2.71
C PHE A 329 0.60 11.56 2.01
N SER A 330 0.57 10.34 1.49
CA SER A 330 -0.63 9.71 0.98
C SER A 330 -0.66 8.24 1.41
N LEU A 331 -1.85 7.73 1.67
CA LEU A 331 -2.10 6.33 1.96
C LEU A 331 -3.09 5.80 0.93
N HIS A 332 -2.75 4.67 0.33
CA HIS A 332 -3.50 4.02 -0.73
C HIS A 332 -4.16 2.76 -0.21
N ILE A 333 -5.30 2.41 -0.79
CA ILE A 333 -6.10 1.26 -0.36
C ILE A 333 -5.79 0.04 -1.21
N GLY A 334 -5.68 -1.12 -0.56
CA GLY A 334 -5.32 -2.36 -1.21
C GLY A 334 -5.82 -3.59 -0.49
N PHE A 335 -5.62 -4.73 -1.13
CA PHE A 335 -5.80 -6.03 -0.50
C PHE A 335 -4.46 -6.77 -0.59
N CYS A 336 -4.07 -7.38 0.52
CA CYS A 336 -2.85 -8.17 0.61
C CYS A 336 -3.23 -9.65 0.67
N GLY A 337 -2.58 -10.49 -0.13
CA GLY A 337 -2.76 -11.94 -0.17
C GLY A 337 -1.60 -12.66 0.50
N LYS A 338 -1.87 -13.62 1.39
CA LYS A 338 -0.85 -14.50 1.99
C LYS A 338 -1.50 -15.81 2.40
N GLU A 339 -0.88 -16.94 2.05
CA GLU A 339 -1.37 -18.29 2.38
C GLU A 339 -2.85 -18.52 1.99
N GLY A 340 -3.25 -18.00 0.82
CA GLY A 340 -4.64 -18.09 0.34
C GLY A 340 -5.63 -17.14 1.00
N GLN A 341 -5.20 -16.34 1.98
CA GLN A 341 -6.02 -15.35 2.68
C GLN A 341 -5.84 -13.94 2.14
N LEU A 342 -6.94 -13.25 1.89
CA LEU A 342 -6.98 -11.86 1.45
C LEU A 342 -7.51 -10.94 2.56
N VAL A 343 -6.74 -9.94 2.96
CA VAL A 343 -7.15 -8.95 3.99
C VAL A 343 -7.02 -7.52 3.47
N PRO A 344 -7.90 -6.59 3.89
CA PRO A 344 -7.78 -5.19 3.50
C PRO A 344 -6.58 -4.55 4.19
N VAL A 345 -5.79 -3.79 3.44
CA VAL A 345 -4.57 -3.11 3.89
C VAL A 345 -4.52 -1.69 3.34
N GLY A 346 -3.67 -0.88 3.94
CA GLY A 346 -3.20 0.36 3.35
C GLY A 346 -1.69 0.33 3.17
N ASP A 347 -1.20 1.03 2.15
CA ASP A 347 0.22 1.27 1.96
C ASP A 347 0.46 2.70 1.49
N GLY A 348 1.65 3.25 1.75
CA GLY A 348 1.99 4.59 1.27
C GLY A 348 3.12 5.25 2.02
N GLY A 349 2.96 6.55 2.24
CA GLY A 349 3.94 7.41 2.89
C GLY A 349 4.22 8.65 2.07
N ALA A 350 5.46 9.10 2.10
CA ALA A 350 5.94 10.25 1.35
C ALA A 350 6.62 9.83 0.05
N HIS A 351 6.93 10.80 -0.82
CA HIS A 351 7.92 10.57 -1.86
C HIS A 351 9.26 10.14 -1.26
N ILE A 352 10.00 9.29 -1.96
CA ILE A 352 11.40 8.98 -1.60
C ILE A 352 12.32 9.10 -2.80
N ARG A 353 13.59 9.40 -2.54
CA ARG A 353 14.66 9.27 -3.52
C ARG A 353 15.64 8.17 -3.11
N THR A 354 16.04 7.38 -4.09
CA THR A 354 17.01 6.29 -3.93
C THR A 354 17.68 5.96 -5.26
N PHE A 355 18.40 4.85 -5.33
CA PHE A 355 18.88 4.25 -6.57
C PHE A 355 18.26 2.88 -6.80
N ALA A 356 18.01 2.56 -8.06
CA ALA A 356 17.53 1.24 -8.44
C ALA A 356 17.87 0.91 -9.89
N THR A 357 17.73 -0.36 -10.25
CA THR A 357 17.79 -0.80 -11.64
C THR A 357 16.45 -0.53 -12.30
N VAL A 358 16.49 0.13 -13.45
CA VAL A 358 15.33 0.48 -14.27
C VAL A 358 15.47 -0.19 -15.63
N GLY A 359 14.37 -0.72 -16.16
CA GLY A 359 14.31 -1.32 -17.48
C GLY A 359 12.90 -1.35 -18.05
N GLY A 360 12.75 -1.84 -19.27
CA GLY A 360 11.43 -2.07 -19.87
C GLY A 360 10.83 -3.40 -19.46
N ILE A 361 9.50 -3.46 -19.30
CA ILE A 361 8.77 -4.70 -18.96
C ILE A 361 8.86 -5.76 -20.08
N ASN A 362 9.13 -5.35 -21.32
CA ASN A 362 9.25 -6.23 -22.49
C ASN A 362 10.72 -6.47 -22.92
N GLY A 363 11.69 -6.33 -22.02
CA GLY A 363 13.10 -6.56 -22.31
C GLY A 363 13.53 -8.02 -22.14
N TYR A 364 13.14 -8.87 -23.08
CA TYR A 364 13.88 -10.08 -23.48
C TYR A 364 14.28 -9.94 -24.95
#